data_AF-A0A2D4LA92-F1
#
_entry.id   AF-A0A2D4LA92-F1
#
_cell.length_a   1.000
_cell.length_b   1.000
_cell.length_c   1.000
_cell.angle_alpha   90.00
_cell.angle_beta   90.00
_cell.angle_gamma   90.00
#
_symmetry.space_group_name_H-M   'P 1'
#
loop_
_entity.id
_entity.type
_entity.pdbx_description
1 polymer ?
#
loop_
_entity_poly.entity_id
_entity_poly.type
_entity_poly.pdbx_seq_one_letter_code
_entity_poly.pdbx_strand_id
1 'polypeptide(L)'
;MIKNKKKLLVSGSEHFNQKPKKGIQLLQEKNLLATPMDNNQVAKWLRENPKLDKKMIGEFVSDRKNVDLLDSFVRTFHFQGLRLDEALRLYLEAFRLPGEAPVIHRLLETFTEYWHK
;
A
#
# COMPACT_ATOMS: atom_id res chain seq x y z
N MET A 1 3.30 21.53 -17.94
CA MET A 1 4.00 20.37 -17.31
C MET A 1 3.16 19.62 -16.27
N ILE A 2 2.42 20.27 -15.36
CA ILE A 2 1.61 19.62 -14.29
C ILE A 2 0.50 18.69 -14.81
N LYS A 3 -0.18 19.05 -15.92
CA LYS A 3 -1.24 18.23 -16.54
C LYS A 3 -0.75 16.84 -16.96
N ASN A 4 0.51 16.71 -17.36
CA ASN A 4 1.07 15.44 -17.83
C ASN A 4 1.35 14.48 -16.68
N LYS A 5 1.89 15.00 -15.55
CA LYS A 5 2.18 14.21 -14.35
C LYS A 5 0.90 13.58 -13.75
N LYS A 6 -0.19 14.35 -13.68
CA LYS A 6 -1.48 13.83 -13.19
C LYS A 6 -2.03 12.72 -14.10
N LYS A 7 -1.92 12.86 -15.43
CA LYS A 7 -2.34 11.83 -16.39
C LYS A 7 -1.52 10.55 -16.24
N LEU A 8 -0.21 10.67 -16.04
CA LEU A 8 0.68 9.52 -15.81
C LEU A 8 0.37 8.79 -14.49
N LEU A 9 0.07 9.52 -13.41
CA LEU A 9 -0.35 8.91 -12.15
C LEU A 9 -1.67 8.14 -12.28
N VAL A 10 -2.63 8.68 -13.03
CA VAL A 10 -3.89 7.98 -13.33
C VAL A 10 -3.61 6.72 -14.13
N SER A 11 -2.81 6.82 -15.20
CA SER A 11 -2.45 5.66 -16.01
C SER A 11 -1.71 4.59 -15.20
N GLY A 12 -0.78 4.97 -14.33
CA GLY A 12 -0.10 4.04 -13.43
C GLY A 12 -1.05 3.36 -12.44
N SER A 13 -2.07 4.09 -11.95
CA SER A 13 -3.12 3.53 -11.08
C SER A 13 -3.98 2.51 -11.81
N GLU A 14 -4.37 2.80 -13.05
CA GLU A 14 -5.13 1.87 -13.91
C GLU A 14 -4.33 0.58 -14.17
N HIS A 15 -3.04 0.71 -14.47
CA HIS A 15 -2.15 -0.45 -14.67
C HIS A 15 -1.94 -1.21 -13.37
N PHE A 16 -1.83 -0.54 -12.22
CA PHE A 16 -1.73 -1.19 -10.92
C PHE A 16 -2.97 -2.03 -10.62
N ASN A 17 -4.16 -1.48 -10.87
CA ASN A 17 -5.43 -2.16 -10.62
C ASN A 17 -5.62 -3.43 -11.47
N GLN A 18 -4.93 -3.53 -12.60
CA GLN A 18 -4.92 -4.75 -13.43
C GLN A 18 -3.76 -5.68 -13.08
N LYS A 19 -2.57 -5.11 -12.88
CA LYS A 19 -1.34 -5.84 -12.58
C LYS A 19 -0.40 -4.94 -11.76
N PRO A 20 -0.38 -5.06 -10.42
CA PRO A 20 0.34 -4.16 -9.51
C PRO A 20 1.78 -3.85 -9.95
N LYS A 21 2.55 -4.90 -10.30
CA LYS A 21 3.94 -4.77 -10.75
C LYS A 21 4.11 -3.90 -11.99
N LYS A 22 3.19 -3.99 -12.96
CA LYS A 22 3.22 -3.14 -14.17
C LYS A 22 2.91 -1.69 -13.83
N GLY A 23 1.96 -1.45 -12.91
CA GLY A 23 1.64 -0.10 -12.45
C GLY A 23 2.84 0.59 -11.80
N ILE A 24 3.51 -0.11 -10.87
CA ILE A 24 4.73 0.41 -10.24
C ILE A 24 5.83 0.64 -11.28
N GLN A 25 6.09 -0.33 -12.16
CA GLN A 25 7.10 -0.20 -13.20
C GLN A 25 6.84 1.01 -14.12
N LEU A 26 5.59 1.23 -14.55
CA LEU A 26 5.24 2.39 -15.37
C LEU A 26 5.54 3.69 -14.63
N LEU A 27 5.19 3.79 -13.35
CA LEU A 27 5.47 4.98 -12.55
C LEU A 27 6.97 5.19 -12.34
N GLN A 28 7.73 4.11 -12.20
CA GLN A 28 9.20 4.11 -12.14
C GLN A 28 9.84 4.63 -13.44
N GLU A 29 9.42 4.10 -14.59
CA GLU A 29 9.88 4.54 -15.92
C GLU A 29 9.59 6.03 -16.21
N LYS A 30 8.56 6.58 -15.54
CA LYS A 30 8.20 7.99 -15.64
C LYS A 30 8.80 8.87 -14.54
N ASN A 31 9.72 8.34 -13.73
CA ASN A 31 10.36 9.01 -12.59
C ASN A 31 9.34 9.56 -11.57
N LEU A 32 8.21 8.86 -11.42
CA LEU A 32 7.15 9.18 -10.44
C LEU A 32 7.30 8.34 -9.17
N LEU A 33 7.93 7.18 -9.28
CA LEU A 33 8.42 6.35 -8.18
C LEU A 33 9.91 6.07 -8.40
N ALA A 34 10.65 5.87 -7.32
CA ALA A 34 12.08 5.62 -7.32
C ALA A 34 12.41 4.25 -7.93
N THR A 35 13.56 4.17 -8.61
CA THR A 35 14.12 2.94 -9.16
C THR A 35 15.59 2.81 -8.69
N PRO A 36 15.97 1.78 -7.92
CA PRO A 36 15.15 0.67 -7.42
C PRO A 36 14.03 1.13 -6.48
N MET A 37 13.06 0.25 -6.24
CA MET A 37 11.85 0.55 -5.46
C MET A 37 12.19 1.08 -4.06
N ASP A 38 11.65 2.24 -3.71
CA ASP A 38 11.61 2.75 -2.34
C ASP A 38 10.28 2.35 -1.68
N ASN A 39 10.35 1.46 -0.69
CA ASN A 39 9.17 0.93 0.00
C ASN A 39 8.36 2.02 0.71
N ASN A 40 8.99 3.06 1.26
CA ASN A 40 8.27 4.15 1.93
C ASN A 40 7.48 4.97 0.92
N GLN A 41 8.09 5.25 -0.24
CA GLN A 41 7.44 6.00 -1.30
C GLN A 41 6.26 5.22 -1.90
N VAL A 42 6.45 3.92 -2.15
CA VAL A 42 5.37 3.05 -2.65
C VAL A 42 4.27 2.91 -1.62
N ALA A 43 4.60 2.65 -0.36
CA ALA A 43 3.64 2.56 0.75
C ALA A 43 2.77 3.81 0.85
N LYS A 44 3.40 4.99 0.82
CA LYS A 44 2.70 6.27 0.83
C LYS A 44 1.78 6.42 -0.39
N TRP A 45 2.28 6.09 -1.58
CA TRP A 45 1.47 6.13 -2.80
C TRP A 45 0.27 5.18 -2.76
N LEU A 46 0.44 3.96 -2.22
CA LEU A 46 -0.65 2.99 -2.04
C LEU A 46 -1.73 3.53 -1.10
N ARG A 47 -1.33 4.16 0.01
CA ARG A 47 -2.24 4.67 1.05
C ARG A 47 -2.98 5.95 0.61
N GLU A 48 -2.30 6.85 -0.07
CA GLU A 48 -2.83 8.18 -0.40
C GLU A 48 -3.59 8.25 -1.73
N ASN A 49 -3.53 7.20 -2.57
CA ASN A 49 -4.14 7.22 -3.90
C ASN A 49 -5.54 6.57 -3.90
N PRO A 50 -6.63 7.36 -3.89
CA PRO A 50 -8.00 6.83 -3.81
C PRO A 50 -8.46 6.10 -5.07
N LYS A 51 -7.68 6.15 -6.17
CA LYS A 51 -8.01 5.47 -7.43
C LYS A 51 -7.54 4.02 -7.46
N LEU A 52 -6.78 3.57 -6.46
CA LEU A 52 -6.31 2.21 -6.38
C LEU A 52 -7.40 1.28 -5.88
N ASP A 53 -7.49 0.13 -6.52
CA ASP A 53 -8.38 -0.94 -6.10
C ASP A 53 -7.89 -1.51 -4.76
N LYS A 54 -8.76 -1.44 -3.74
CA LYS A 54 -8.44 -1.89 -2.38
C LYS A 54 -8.08 -3.38 -2.29
N LYS A 55 -8.65 -4.22 -3.16
CA LYS A 55 -8.26 -5.64 -3.27
C LYS A 55 -6.85 -5.76 -3.80
N MET A 56 -6.50 -5.01 -4.84
CA MET A 56 -5.14 -5.02 -5.40
C MET A 56 -4.10 -4.49 -4.42
N ILE A 57 -4.44 -3.48 -3.62
CA ILE A 57 -3.56 -3.03 -2.52
C ILE A 57 -3.33 -4.20 -1.55
N GLY A 58 -4.41 -4.82 -1.06
CA GLY A 58 -4.33 -5.91 -0.07
C GLY A 58 -3.52 -7.10 -0.57
N GLU A 59 -3.75 -7.56 -1.80
CA GLU A 59 -2.98 -8.65 -2.43
C GLU A 59 -1.50 -8.26 -2.61
N PHE A 60 -1.21 -7.02 -3.00
CA PHE A 60 0.16 -6.58 -3.24
C PHE A 60 0.97 -6.39 -1.96
N VAL A 61 0.45 -5.68 -0.96
CA VAL A 61 1.17 -5.46 0.31
C VAL A 61 1.34 -6.76 1.10
N SER A 62 0.46 -7.74 0.88
CA SER A 62 0.53 -9.04 1.53
C SER A 62 1.27 -10.11 0.70
N ASP A 63 1.90 -9.77 -0.42
CA ASP A 63 2.79 -10.72 -1.11
C ASP A 63 4.00 -11.04 -0.21
N ARG A 64 4.39 -12.32 -0.13
CA ARG A 64 5.57 -12.75 0.65
C ARG A 64 6.87 -12.09 0.20
N LYS A 65 6.92 -11.56 -1.02
CA LYS A 65 8.07 -10.82 -1.56
C LYS A 65 8.12 -9.36 -1.09
N ASN A 66 7.06 -8.88 -0.46
CA ASN A 66 6.84 -7.47 -0.11
C ASN A 66 6.82 -7.25 1.40
N VAL A 67 7.58 -8.04 2.18
CA VAL A 67 7.60 -7.94 3.66
C VAL A 67 8.01 -6.53 4.13
N ASP A 68 9.08 -5.98 3.57
CA ASP A 68 9.54 -4.63 3.92
C ASP A 68 8.56 -3.53 3.47
N LEU A 69 7.83 -3.79 2.38
CA LEU A 69 6.77 -2.90 1.91
C LEU A 69 5.57 -2.94 2.86
N LEU A 70 5.22 -4.10 3.41
CA LEU A 70 4.14 -4.21 4.41
C LEU A 70 4.48 -3.40 5.67
N ASP A 71 5.69 -3.57 6.22
CA ASP A 71 6.16 -2.78 7.37
C ASP A 71 6.11 -1.28 7.05
N SER A 72 6.61 -0.87 5.88
CA SER A 72 6.53 0.53 5.41
C SER A 72 5.07 1.02 5.27
N PHE A 73 4.16 0.15 4.81
CA PHE A 73 2.74 0.46 4.64
C PHE A 73 2.04 0.68 5.99
N VAL A 74 2.26 -0.19 6.97
CA VAL A 74 1.71 -0.05 8.33
C VAL A 74 2.25 1.22 9.00
N ARG A 75 3.52 1.57 8.78
CA ARG A 75 4.12 2.83 9.29
C ARG A 75 3.53 4.10 8.69
N THR A 76 2.79 4.01 7.58
CA THR A 76 2.12 5.19 7.05
C THR A 76 0.95 5.64 7.94
N PHE A 77 0.42 4.76 8.79
CA PHE A 77 -0.70 5.06 9.66
C PHE A 77 -0.25 5.74 10.95
N HIS A 78 -1.06 6.66 11.45
CA HIS A 78 -0.82 7.32 12.74
C HIS A 78 -1.78 6.71 13.75
N PHE A 79 -1.29 5.77 14.56
CA PHE A 79 -2.11 5.06 15.55
C PHE A 79 -2.04 5.65 16.97
N GLN A 80 -1.11 6.57 17.23
CA GLN A 80 -0.93 7.17 18.54
C GLN A 80 -2.21 7.82 19.05
N GLY A 81 -2.62 7.45 20.27
CA GLY A 81 -3.84 7.95 20.91
C GLY A 81 -5.15 7.30 20.45
N LEU A 82 -5.12 6.38 19.48
CA LEU A 82 -6.31 5.62 19.08
C LEU A 82 -6.47 4.36 19.95
N ARG A 83 -7.72 4.01 20.27
CA ARG A 83 -8.01 2.67 20.81
C ARG A 83 -7.70 1.59 19.77
N LEU A 84 -7.51 0.36 20.23
CA LEU A 84 -7.22 -0.79 19.36
C LEU A 84 -8.26 -0.95 18.24
N ASP A 85 -9.55 -0.84 18.56
CA ASP A 85 -10.65 -0.96 17.60
C ASP A 85 -10.65 0.16 16.55
N GLU A 86 -10.28 1.37 16.95
CA GLU A 86 -10.18 2.54 16.07
C GLU A 86 -8.98 2.43 15.13
N ALA A 87 -7.81 2.04 15.66
CA ALA A 87 -6.60 1.81 14.88
C ALA A 87 -6.78 0.66 13.87
N LEU A 88 -7.41 -0.44 14.30
CA LEU A 88 -7.67 -1.58 13.44
C LEU A 88 -8.66 -1.22 12.32
N ARG A 89 -9.73 -0.48 12.64
CA ARG A 89 -10.66 0.02 11.62
C ARG A 89 -9.94 0.89 10.59
N LEU A 90 -9.13 1.85 11.05
CA LEU A 90 -8.36 2.73 10.17
C LEU A 90 -7.44 1.94 9.22
N TYR A 91 -6.76 0.91 9.76
CA TYR A 91 -5.88 0.05 8.98
C TYR A 91 -6.64 -0.77 7.93
N LEU A 92 -7.71 -1.44 8.33
CA LEU A 92 -8.52 -2.30 7.46
C LEU A 92 -9.38 -1.53 6.45
N GLU A 93 -9.62 -0.23 6.65
CA GLU A 93 -10.29 0.61 5.66
C GLU A 93 -9.42 0.91 4.44
N ALA A 94 -8.09 0.82 4.55
CA ALA A 94 -7.17 1.17 3.47
C ALA A 94 -7.09 0.11 2.35
N PHE A 95 -7.45 -1.15 2.63
CA PHE A 95 -7.38 -2.25 1.67
C PHE A 95 -8.46 -3.30 1.95
N ARG A 96 -8.72 -4.18 0.99
CA ARG A 96 -9.61 -5.32 1.22
C ARG A 96 -8.80 -6.46 1.79
N LEU A 97 -9.17 -6.93 2.97
CA LEU A 97 -8.48 -8.03 3.64
C LEU A 97 -8.45 -9.29 2.75
N PRO A 98 -7.28 -9.93 2.53
CA PRO A 98 -7.18 -11.21 1.85
C PRO A 98 -7.94 -12.32 2.59
N GLY A 99 -8.38 -13.37 1.87
CA GLY A 99 -9.15 -14.47 2.47
C GLY A 99 -8.31 -15.60 3.07
N GLU A 100 -7.02 -15.67 2.75
CA GLU A 100 -6.14 -16.74 3.22
C GLU A 100 -5.72 -16.50 4.68
N ALA A 101 -6.04 -17.45 5.57
CA ALA A 101 -5.76 -17.32 7.00
C ALA A 101 -4.28 -16.98 7.33
N PRO A 102 -3.25 -17.60 6.70
CA PRO A 102 -1.86 -17.23 6.95
C PRO A 102 -1.52 -15.79 6.53
N VAL A 103 -2.19 -15.29 5.50
CA VAL A 103 -2.00 -13.93 4.98
C VAL A 103 -2.62 -12.91 5.92
N ILE A 104 -3.83 -13.19 6.42
CA ILE A 104 -4.51 -12.38 7.45
C ILE A 104 -3.66 -12.32 8.71
N HIS A 105 -3.15 -13.47 9.18
CA HIS A 105 -2.32 -13.54 10.38
C HIS A 105 -1.13 -12.57 10.31
N ARG A 106 -0.36 -12.61 9.22
CA ARG A 106 0.79 -11.71 9.03
C ARG A 106 0.40 -10.24 8.99
N LEU A 107 -0.71 -9.90 8.32
CA LEU A 107 -1.20 -8.52 8.25
C LEU A 107 -1.56 -7.97 9.63
N LEU A 108 -2.17 -8.80 10.47
CA LEU A 108 -2.52 -8.45 11.85
C LEU A 108 -1.28 -8.41 12.75
N GLU A 109 -0.36 -9.36 12.60
CA GLU A 109 0.92 -9.40 13.34
C GLU A 109 1.71 -8.11 13.13
N THR A 110 1.98 -7.72 11.87
CA THR A 110 2.69 -6.46 11.57
C THR A 110 1.93 -5.22 12.08
N PHE A 111 0.60 -5.22 12.00
CA PHE A 111 -0.22 -4.15 12.59
C PHE A 111 0.00 -4.07 14.11
N THR A 112 -0.08 -5.19 14.83
CA THR A 112 0.07 -5.22 16.28
C THR A 112 1.48 -4.79 16.71
N GLU A 113 2.52 -5.26 16.03
CA GLU A 113 3.91 -4.88 16.30
C GLU A 113 4.14 -3.36 16.18
N TYR A 114 3.38 -2.68 15.32
CA TYR A 114 3.46 -1.25 15.15
C TYR A 114 2.51 -0.47 16.07
N TRP A 115 1.28 -0.95 16.31
CA TRP A 115 0.33 -0.32 17.23
C TRP A 115 0.82 -0.33 18.68
N HIS A 116 1.56 -1.36 19.09
CA HIS A 116 2.15 -1.46 20.43
C HIS A 116 3.36 -0.53 20.65
N LYS A 117 3.86 0.15 19.62
CA LYS A 117 5.00 1.08 19.71
C LYS A 117 4.54 2.52 19.87
#